data_AF-A0A354ICP9-F1
#
_entry.id   AF-A0A354ICP9-F1
#
_cell.length_a   1.000
_cell.length_b   1.000
_cell.length_c   1.000
_cell.angle_alpha   90.00
_cell.angle_beta   90.00
_cell.angle_gamma   90.00
#
_symmetry.space_group_name_H-M   'P 1'
#
loop_
_entity.id
_entity.type
_entity.pdbx_description
1 polymer ?
#
loop_
_entity_poly.entity_id
_entity_poly.type
_entity_poly.pdbx_seq_one_letter_code
_entity_poly.pdbx_strand_id
1 'polypeptide(L)'
;MVYTRTSRILCLFHLFYLAHTLSLNDIREYIQGDEISKKTIFRYIKFLENAGLIRLMYSHVEKVYEPIYSDFVPQNGAFYPAKLPDKKSQRLYMEKIIRLCTLMIQVINWEFWGEDDPIAWYKKKYPKLSDRTRQRDFKQLREIGYCITYSPADGDTPAEYKYTYPYD
;
A
#
# COMPACT_ATOMS: atom_id res chain seq x y z
N MET A 1 13.21 8.73 8.75
CA MET A 1 12.62 7.55 8.07
C MET A 1 13.52 7.20 6.88
N VAL A 2 14.03 5.96 6.77
CA VAL A 2 14.85 5.54 5.62
C VAL A 2 13.90 5.10 4.50
N TYR A 3 13.80 5.91 3.45
CA TYR A 3 12.86 5.66 2.37
C TYR A 3 13.46 4.74 1.31
N THR A 4 13.30 3.43 1.50
CA THR A 4 13.60 2.45 0.46
C THR A 4 12.71 2.69 -0.77
N ARG A 5 13.09 2.11 -1.93
CA ARG A 5 12.21 2.10 -3.12
C ARG A 5 10.80 1.61 -2.79
N THR A 6 10.70 0.54 -1.99
CA THR A 6 9.43 -0.03 -1.56
C THR A 6 8.63 1.00 -0.76
N SER A 7 9.24 1.59 0.27
CA SER A 7 8.60 2.61 1.12
C SER A 7 8.05 3.76 0.28
N ARG A 8 8.82 4.29 -0.68
CA ARG A 8 8.39 5.39 -1.56
C ARG A 8 7.21 5.02 -2.46
N ILE A 9 7.20 3.80 -3.00
CA ILE A 9 6.07 3.30 -3.82
C ILE A 9 4.81 3.15 -2.97
N LEU A 10 4.95 2.64 -1.73
CA LEU A 10 3.83 2.51 -0.81
C LEU A 10 3.29 3.87 -0.37
N CYS A 11 4.16 4.82 -0.02
CA CYS A 11 3.74 6.20 0.30
C CYS A 11 3.03 6.85 -0.89
N LEU A 12 3.55 6.67 -2.12
CA LEU A 12 2.88 7.20 -3.31
C LEU A 12 1.49 6.59 -3.51
N PHE A 13 1.35 5.27 -3.35
CA PHE A 13 0.06 4.60 -3.39
C PHE A 13 -0.88 5.15 -2.32
N HIS A 14 -0.38 5.30 -1.10
CA HIS A 14 -1.14 5.85 0.01
C HIS A 14 -1.69 7.24 -0.31
N LEU A 15 -0.84 8.13 -0.82
CA LEU A 15 -1.23 9.48 -1.19
C LEU A 15 -2.36 9.44 -2.21
N PHE A 16 -2.27 8.64 -3.28
CA PHE A 16 -3.38 8.57 -4.24
C PHE A 16 -4.63 7.93 -3.62
N TYR A 17 -4.48 6.93 -2.75
CA TYR A 17 -5.60 6.24 -2.14
C TYR A 17 -6.44 7.15 -1.23
N LEU A 18 -5.80 8.03 -0.45
CA LEU A 18 -6.51 8.99 0.41
C LEU A 18 -6.75 10.36 -0.24
N ALA A 19 -5.82 10.85 -1.05
CA ALA A 19 -5.90 12.17 -1.67
C ALA A 19 -6.49 12.04 -3.09
N HIS A 20 -7.59 12.75 -3.30
CA HIS A 20 -8.31 12.72 -4.57
C HIS A 20 -7.56 13.46 -5.70
N THR A 21 -6.66 14.40 -5.40
CA THR A 21 -5.93 15.18 -6.41
C THR A 21 -4.53 15.52 -5.93
N LEU A 22 -3.49 15.24 -6.72
CA LEU A 22 -2.09 15.50 -6.34
C LEU A 22 -1.29 16.16 -7.47
N SER A 23 -0.63 17.27 -7.16
CA SER A 23 0.38 17.87 -8.01
C SER A 23 1.71 17.11 -7.92
N LEU A 24 2.61 17.35 -8.88
CA LEU A 24 3.96 16.78 -8.81
C LEU A 24 4.77 17.33 -7.62
N ASN A 25 4.46 18.54 -7.16
CA ASN A 25 5.13 19.14 -6.00
C ASN A 25 4.62 18.50 -4.70
N ASP A 26 3.31 18.24 -4.60
CA ASP A 26 2.73 17.55 -3.45
C ASP A 26 3.37 16.16 -3.31
N ILE A 27 3.41 15.41 -4.41
CA ILE A 27 4.04 14.08 -4.42
C ILE A 27 5.47 14.18 -3.90
N ARG A 28 6.26 15.15 -4.39
CA ARG A 28 7.64 15.36 -3.97
C ARG A 28 7.74 15.61 -2.47
N GLU A 29 7.00 16.59 -1.97
CA GLU A 29 7.01 16.95 -0.55
C GLU A 29 6.83 15.73 0.35
N TYR A 30 5.87 14.87 0.02
CA TYR A 30 5.57 13.67 0.81
C TYR A 30 6.54 12.49 0.62
N ILE A 31 7.12 12.29 -0.57
CA ILE A 31 8.04 11.15 -0.83
C ILE A 31 9.52 11.52 -0.76
N GLN A 32 9.85 12.66 -0.12
CA GLN A 32 11.16 13.33 0.00
C GLN A 32 11.60 14.12 -1.23
N GLY A 33 11.21 15.40 -1.24
CA GLY A 33 11.00 16.22 -2.44
C GLY A 33 12.19 16.64 -3.27
N ASP A 34 13.41 16.50 -2.76
CA ASP A 34 14.60 16.98 -3.48
C ASP A 34 15.55 15.87 -3.94
N GLU A 35 15.48 14.67 -3.35
CA GLU A 35 16.37 13.55 -3.71
C GLU A 35 15.85 12.73 -4.90
N ILE A 36 14.60 12.92 -5.31
CA ILE A 36 13.94 12.07 -6.30
C ILE A 36 13.63 12.84 -7.57
N SER A 37 14.26 12.42 -8.67
CA SER A 37 13.97 12.97 -9.99
C SER A 37 12.51 12.76 -10.40
N LYS A 38 11.95 13.68 -11.20
CA LYS A 38 10.62 13.53 -11.82
C LYS A 38 10.47 12.18 -12.52
N LYS A 39 11.53 11.76 -13.24
CA LYS A 39 11.58 10.48 -13.96
C LYS A 39 11.37 9.28 -13.04
N THR A 40 11.89 9.32 -11.81
CA THR A 40 11.69 8.26 -10.82
C THR A 40 10.25 8.22 -10.33
N ILE A 41 9.64 9.38 -10.08
CA ILE A 41 8.22 9.49 -9.71
C ILE A 41 7.34 8.88 -10.80
N PHE A 42 7.56 9.27 -12.06
CA PHE A 42 6.83 8.68 -13.20
C PHE A 42 7.00 7.17 -13.31
N ARG A 43 8.20 6.64 -13.03
CA ARG A 43 8.41 5.19 -12.98
C ARG A 43 7.61 4.52 -11.86
N TYR A 44 7.45 5.16 -10.71
CA TYR A 44 6.64 4.64 -9.61
C TYR A 44 5.14 4.69 -9.95
N ILE A 45 4.66 5.81 -10.50
CA ILE A 45 3.28 5.91 -11.02
C ILE A 45 3.03 4.80 -12.02
N LYS A 46 3.92 4.64 -13.02
CA LYS A 46 3.74 3.61 -14.05
C LYS A 46 3.77 2.20 -13.48
N PHE A 47 4.59 1.98 -12.45
CA PHE A 47 4.63 0.71 -11.75
C PHE A 47 3.30 0.41 -11.05
N LEU A 48 2.71 1.38 -10.34
CA LEU A 48 1.42 1.23 -9.66
C LEU A 48 0.26 1.03 -10.67
N GLU A 49 0.27 1.74 -11.81
CA GLU A 49 -0.68 1.52 -12.90
C GLU A 49 -0.57 0.09 -13.45
N ASN A 50 0.64 -0.38 -13.74
CA ASN A 50 0.86 -1.73 -14.26
C ASN A 50 0.49 -2.79 -13.21
N ALA A 51 0.68 -2.51 -11.93
CA ALA A 51 0.22 -3.37 -10.85
C ALA A 51 -1.31 -3.37 -10.68
N GLY A 52 -2.04 -2.51 -11.41
CA GLY A 52 -3.50 -2.38 -11.31
C GLY A 52 -3.96 -1.71 -10.02
N LEU A 53 -3.05 -1.01 -9.31
CA LEU A 53 -3.31 -0.40 -8.01
C LEU A 53 -3.83 1.02 -8.09
N ILE A 54 -3.56 1.72 -9.20
CA ILE A 54 -4.10 3.06 -9.48
C ILE A 54 -4.42 3.18 -10.96
N ARG A 55 -5.29 4.12 -11.29
CA ARG A 55 -5.46 4.62 -12.65
C ARG A 55 -5.64 6.12 -12.54
N LEU A 56 -4.81 6.90 -13.21
CA LEU A 56 -4.80 8.36 -13.06
C LEU A 56 -5.25 9.04 -14.35
N MET A 57 -5.93 10.17 -14.21
CA MET A 57 -6.09 11.18 -15.24
C MET A 57 -5.16 12.35 -14.91
N TYR A 58 -4.53 12.95 -15.91
CA TYR A 58 -3.78 14.18 -15.72
C TYR A 58 -4.61 15.37 -16.21
N SER A 59 -4.91 16.31 -15.31
CA SER A 59 -5.51 17.58 -15.68
C SER A 59 -4.41 18.53 -16.13
N HIS A 60 -4.40 18.90 -17.42
CA HIS A 60 -3.44 19.87 -17.94
C HIS A 60 -3.68 21.29 -17.43
N VAL A 61 -4.94 21.61 -17.08
CA VAL A 61 -5.34 22.92 -16.56
C VAL A 61 -4.83 23.10 -15.14
N GLU A 62 -5.18 22.16 -14.26
CA GLU A 62 -4.83 22.19 -12.84
C GLU A 62 -3.41 21.66 -12.56
N LYS A 63 -2.81 20.97 -13.54
CA LYS A 63 -1.49 20.32 -13.45
C LYS A 63 -1.41 19.26 -12.35
N VAL A 64 -2.53 18.61 -12.05
CA VAL A 64 -2.66 17.56 -11.03
C VAL A 64 -2.98 16.20 -11.64
N TYR A 65 -2.68 15.15 -10.89
CA TYR A 65 -3.12 13.78 -11.14
C TYR A 65 -4.34 13.49 -10.28
N GLU A 66 -5.36 12.91 -10.90
CA GLU A 66 -6.62 12.56 -10.27
C GLU A 66 -6.86 11.06 -10.44
N PRO A 67 -7.06 10.29 -9.36
CA PRO A 67 -7.42 8.90 -9.49
C PRO A 67 -8.80 8.74 -10.12
N ILE A 68 -8.88 7.86 -11.11
CA ILE A 68 -10.14 7.38 -11.66
C ILE A 68 -10.56 6.19 -10.79
N TYR A 69 -11.25 6.48 -9.69
CA TYR A 69 -11.96 5.48 -8.91
C TYR A 69 -13.36 5.32 -9.52
N SER A 70 -13.56 4.22 -10.25
CA SER A 70 -14.93 3.68 -10.36
C SER A 70 -15.20 2.90 -9.07
N ASP A 71 -16.46 2.61 -8.73
CA ASP A 71 -16.97 2.00 -7.48
C ASP A 71 -16.42 0.60 -7.11
N PHE A 72 -15.14 0.34 -7.33
CA PHE A 72 -14.51 -0.96 -7.20
C PHE A 72 -13.82 -1.12 -5.86
N VAL A 73 -14.35 -2.02 -5.05
CA VAL A 73 -13.59 -2.70 -4.02
C VAL A 73 -12.63 -3.69 -4.70
N PRO A 74 -11.32 -3.69 -4.39
CA PRO A 74 -10.36 -4.53 -5.10
C PRO A 74 -10.59 -6.02 -4.79
N GLN A 75 -11.12 -6.78 -5.77
CA GLN A 75 -11.48 -8.20 -5.60
C GLN A 75 -10.28 -9.07 -5.15
N ASN A 76 -9.06 -8.73 -5.58
CA ASN A 76 -7.83 -9.43 -5.24
C ASN A 76 -6.69 -8.51 -4.82
N GLY A 77 -7.02 -7.37 -4.22
CA GLY A 77 -6.02 -6.42 -3.76
C GLY A 77 -5.44 -5.48 -4.82
N ALA A 78 -5.89 -5.63 -6.07
CA ALA A 78 -5.75 -4.65 -7.14
C ALA A 78 -7.14 -4.23 -7.64
N PHE A 79 -7.29 -2.98 -8.05
CA PHE A 79 -8.52 -2.43 -8.62
C PHE A 79 -8.71 -2.89 -10.07
N TYR A 80 -7.60 -3.13 -10.77
CA TYR A 80 -7.55 -3.52 -12.17
C TYR A 80 -6.65 -4.75 -12.37
N PRO A 81 -6.81 -5.52 -13.47
CA PRO A 81 -5.90 -6.63 -13.78
C PRO A 81 -4.44 -6.16 -13.89
N ALA A 82 -3.57 -6.78 -13.10
CA ALA A 82 -2.14 -6.46 -13.10
C ALA A 82 -1.44 -6.97 -14.37
N LYS A 83 -0.63 -6.11 -15.00
CA LYS A 83 0.29 -6.43 -16.09
C LYS A 83 1.61 -6.93 -15.52
N LEU A 84 1.59 -8.20 -15.07
CA LEU A 84 2.76 -8.82 -14.45
C LEU A 84 3.92 -8.96 -15.46
N PRO A 85 5.15 -8.60 -15.08
CA PRO A 85 6.30 -8.76 -15.95
C PRO A 85 6.70 -10.24 -16.11
N ASP A 86 7.37 -10.55 -17.23
CA ASP A 86 7.88 -11.90 -17.52
C ASP A 86 9.04 -12.28 -16.61
N LYS A 87 9.91 -11.30 -16.29
CA LYS A 87 11.05 -11.52 -15.40
C LYS A 87 10.57 -11.87 -13.99
N LYS A 88 10.80 -13.12 -13.58
CA LYS A 88 10.38 -13.67 -12.27
C LYS A 88 10.68 -12.75 -11.08
N SER A 89 11.88 -12.17 -11.00
CA SER A 89 12.24 -11.29 -9.88
C SER A 89 11.41 -9.99 -9.83
N GLN A 90 11.07 -9.43 -10.99
CA GLN A 90 10.21 -8.25 -11.09
C GLN A 90 8.75 -8.60 -10.79
N ARG A 91 8.31 -9.80 -11.20
CA ARG A 91 6.97 -10.31 -10.91
C ARG A 91 6.75 -10.47 -9.41
N LEU A 92 7.66 -11.19 -8.74
CA LEU A 92 7.61 -11.37 -7.29
C LEU A 92 7.64 -10.04 -6.54
N TYR A 93 8.40 -9.07 -7.03
CA TYR A 93 8.42 -7.72 -6.47
C TYR A 93 7.07 -7.01 -6.64
N MET A 94 6.45 -7.08 -7.82
CA MET A 94 5.13 -6.51 -8.07
C MET A 94 4.05 -7.16 -7.22
N GLU A 95 4.05 -8.49 -7.11
CA GLU A 95 3.14 -9.24 -6.22
C GLU A 95 3.32 -8.84 -4.75
N LYS A 96 4.57 -8.59 -4.30
CA LYS A 96 4.84 -8.03 -2.97
C LYS A 96 4.20 -6.66 -2.80
N ILE A 97 4.34 -5.75 -3.76
CA ILE A 97 3.75 -4.40 -3.66
C ILE A 97 2.22 -4.48 -3.65
N ILE A 98 1.61 -5.26 -4.55
CA ILE A 98 0.16 -5.46 -4.56
C ILE A 98 -0.32 -5.93 -3.19
N ARG A 99 0.33 -6.94 -2.62
CA ARG A 99 -0.02 -7.46 -1.30
C ARG A 99 0.10 -6.41 -0.18
N LEU A 100 1.16 -5.60 -0.18
CA LEU A 100 1.37 -4.55 0.82
C LEU A 100 0.31 -3.43 0.68
N CYS A 101 0.02 -2.97 -0.53
CA CYS A 101 -1.03 -1.99 -0.78
C CYS A 101 -2.42 -2.53 -0.40
N THR A 102 -2.67 -3.82 -0.64
CA THR A 102 -3.92 -4.47 -0.19
C THR A 102 -4.03 -4.42 1.32
N LEU A 103 -2.96 -4.76 2.03
CA LEU A 103 -2.94 -4.68 3.50
C LEU A 103 -3.18 -3.26 3.99
N MET A 104 -2.59 -2.25 3.34
CA MET A 104 -2.81 -0.85 3.69
C MET A 104 -4.30 -0.47 3.59
N ILE A 105 -4.98 -0.87 2.51
CA ILE A 105 -6.43 -0.67 2.35
C ILE A 105 -7.20 -1.35 3.49
N GLN A 106 -6.84 -2.59 3.84
CA GLN A 106 -7.55 -3.32 4.90
C GLN A 106 -7.32 -2.70 6.27
N VAL A 107 -6.11 -2.26 6.60
CA VAL A 107 -5.82 -1.57 7.87
C VAL A 107 -6.69 -0.32 7.99
N ILE A 108 -6.79 0.47 6.91
CA ILE A 108 -7.68 1.64 6.86
C ILE A 108 -9.13 1.19 7.08
N ASN A 109 -9.59 0.14 6.39
CA ASN A 109 -10.97 -0.34 6.54
C ASN A 109 -11.28 -0.91 7.94
N TRP A 110 -10.33 -1.59 8.60
CA TRP A 110 -10.53 -2.11 9.95
C TRP A 110 -10.70 -0.98 10.96
N GLU A 111 -10.02 0.15 10.77
CA GLU A 111 -10.22 1.35 11.59
C GLU A 111 -11.60 1.94 11.45
N PHE A 112 -12.16 1.97 10.24
CA PHE A 112 -13.49 2.53 10.01
C PHE A 112 -14.64 1.56 10.33
N TRP A 113 -14.47 0.27 10.09
CA TRP A 113 -15.56 -0.73 10.10
C TRP A 113 -15.41 -1.80 11.17
N GLY A 114 -14.26 -1.83 11.87
CA GLY A 114 -14.11 -2.52 13.15
C GLY A 114 -14.18 -4.04 13.12
N GLU A 115 -13.68 -4.75 12.12
CA GLU A 115 -13.85 -6.20 12.04
C GLU A 115 -12.80 -6.88 11.13
N ASP A 116 -11.71 -7.40 11.73
CA ASP A 116 -11.04 -8.66 11.37
C ASP A 116 -9.68 -8.78 12.10
N ASP A 117 -9.33 -9.97 12.61
CA ASP A 117 -7.96 -10.28 13.06
C ASP A 117 -7.00 -10.17 11.85
N PRO A 118 -6.01 -9.24 11.85
CA PRO A 118 -5.10 -9.04 10.73
C PRO A 118 -4.31 -10.29 10.33
N ILE A 119 -4.01 -11.16 11.30
CA ILE A 119 -3.31 -12.43 11.09
C ILE A 119 -4.25 -13.42 10.43
N ALA A 120 -5.46 -13.58 10.95
CA ALA A 120 -6.46 -14.48 10.39
C ALA A 120 -6.81 -14.07 8.95
N TRP A 121 -7.04 -12.78 8.72
CA TRP A 121 -7.27 -12.21 7.41
C TRP A 121 -6.10 -12.49 6.45
N TYR A 122 -4.85 -12.21 6.88
CA TYR A 122 -3.67 -12.44 6.05
C TYR A 122 -3.54 -13.92 5.66
N LYS A 123 -3.71 -14.84 6.63
CA LYS A 123 -3.63 -16.29 6.39
C LYS A 123 -4.73 -16.76 5.43
N LYS A 124 -5.95 -16.25 5.57
CA LYS A 124 -7.07 -16.53 4.68
C LYS A 124 -6.83 -16.02 3.26
N LYS A 125 -6.33 -14.78 3.11
CA LYS A 125 -6.09 -14.15 1.80
C LYS A 125 -4.85 -14.70 1.10
N TYR A 126 -3.79 -15.03 1.84
CA TYR A 126 -2.50 -15.49 1.30
C TYR A 126 -2.07 -16.83 1.91
N PRO A 127 -2.84 -17.92 1.74
CA PRO A 127 -2.60 -19.19 2.43
C PRO A 127 -1.28 -19.87 2.03
N LYS A 128 -0.69 -19.49 0.91
CA LYS A 128 0.59 -20.02 0.41
C LYS A 128 1.82 -19.28 0.95
N LEU A 129 1.65 -18.17 1.66
CA LEU A 129 2.76 -17.39 2.18
C LEU A 129 3.10 -17.81 3.62
N SER A 130 4.40 -17.90 3.91
CA SER A 130 4.88 -18.24 5.25
C SER A 130 4.61 -17.12 6.27
N ASP A 131 4.52 -17.48 7.55
CA ASP A 131 4.43 -16.51 8.65
C ASP A 131 5.64 -15.54 8.67
N ARG A 132 6.82 -16.00 8.26
CA ARG A 132 8.00 -15.13 8.12
C ARG A 132 7.78 -14.04 7.06
N THR A 133 7.07 -14.34 5.97
CA THR A 133 6.71 -13.35 4.95
C THR A 133 5.72 -12.33 5.51
N ARG A 134 4.68 -12.81 6.21
CA ARG A 134 3.70 -11.95 6.89
C ARG A 134 4.37 -10.97 7.86
N GLN A 135 5.23 -11.47 8.74
CA GLN A 135 5.96 -10.63 9.70
C GLN A 135 6.83 -9.57 9.00
N ARG A 136 7.50 -9.93 7.89
CA ARG A 136 8.28 -8.98 7.09
C ARG A 136 7.40 -7.92 6.43
N ASP A 137 6.22 -8.31 5.93
CA ASP A 137 5.29 -7.36 5.33
C ASP A 137 4.74 -6.40 6.39
N PHE A 138 4.34 -6.88 7.56
CA PHE A 138 3.89 -6.04 8.68
C PHE A 138 5.00 -5.09 9.16
N LYS A 139 6.25 -5.57 9.23
CA LYS A 139 7.39 -4.71 9.52
C LYS A 139 7.57 -3.61 8.46
N GLN A 140 7.43 -3.96 7.18
CA GLN A 140 7.55 -3.00 6.08
C GLN A 140 6.49 -1.90 6.15
N LEU A 141 5.27 -2.25 6.54
CA LEU A 141 4.18 -1.29 6.77
C LEU A 141 4.44 -0.41 8.00
N ARG A 142 4.95 -0.99 9.08
CA ARG A 142 5.35 -0.23 10.29
C ARG A 142 6.41 0.82 10.00
N GLU A 143 7.37 0.51 9.13
CA GLU A 143 8.42 1.46 8.71
C GLU A 143 7.87 2.72 8.02
N ILE A 144 6.67 2.65 7.44
CA ILE A 144 5.98 3.79 6.81
C ILE A 144 4.80 4.29 7.66
N GLY A 145 4.72 3.87 8.93
CA GLY A 145 3.77 4.37 9.92
C GLY A 145 2.48 3.55 10.10
N TYR A 146 2.27 2.51 9.31
CA TYR A 146 1.13 1.60 9.49
C TYR A 146 1.47 0.59 10.59
N CYS A 147 0.92 0.79 11.79
CA CYS A 147 1.17 -0.11 12.90
C CYS A 147 0.18 -1.27 12.85
N ILE A 148 0.69 -2.50 12.83
CA ILE A 148 -0.04 -3.71 13.19
C ILE A 148 0.75 -4.32 14.34
N THR A 149 0.21 -4.24 15.55
CA THR A 149 0.79 -4.85 16.75
C THR A 149 -0.03 -6.03 17.21
N TYR A 150 0.70 -7.06 17.65
CA TYR A 150 0.17 -8.24 18.29
C TYR A 150 0.74 -8.26 19.70
N SER A 151 -0.12 -8.20 20.70
CA SER A 151 0.24 -8.63 22.05
C SER A 151 -0.14 -10.11 22.13
N PRO A 152 0.80 -11.03 22.38
CA PRO A 152 0.44 -12.37 22.81
C PRO A 152 -0.49 -12.22 24.00
N ALA A 153 -1.63 -12.90 23.97
CA ALA A 153 -2.42 -13.00 25.17
C ALA A 153 -1.62 -13.74 26.23
N ASP A 154 -1.44 -13.11 27.38
CA ASP A 154 -1.12 -13.85 28.58
C ASP A 154 -2.42 -14.55 29.05
N GLY A 155 -2.42 -15.89 29.08
CA GLY A 155 -3.54 -16.70 29.58
C GLY A 155 -4.73 -16.89 28.61
N ASP A 156 -5.95 -16.97 29.17
CA ASP A 156 -7.23 -17.24 28.46
C ASP A 156 -7.82 -16.02 27.72
N THR A 157 -7.10 -14.89 27.71
CA THR A 157 -7.54 -13.67 27.03
C THR A 157 -7.36 -13.83 25.51
N PRO A 158 -8.25 -13.32 24.65
CA PRO A 158 -7.95 -13.24 23.22
C PRO A 158 -6.77 -12.27 23.00
N ALA A 159 -5.90 -12.57 22.04
CA ALA A 159 -4.81 -11.66 21.70
C ALA A 159 -5.35 -10.27 21.34
N GLU A 160 -4.82 -9.23 21.99
CA GLU A 160 -5.21 -7.86 21.70
C GLU A 160 -4.45 -7.35 20.47
N TYR A 161 -5.21 -6.80 19.53
CA TYR A 161 -4.69 -6.19 18.31
C TYR A 161 -4.90 -4.69 18.39
N LYS A 162 -3.81 -3.95 18.19
CA LYS A 162 -3.88 -2.51 17.94
C LYS A 162 -3.35 -2.23 16.55
N TYR A 163 -4.09 -1.44 15.79
CA TYR A 163 -3.64 -0.89 14.55
C TYR A 163 -3.77 0.63 14.59
N THR A 164 -2.83 1.31 13.96
CA THR A 164 -2.83 2.77 13.79
C THR A 164 -2.30 3.07 12.39
N TYR A 165 -3.00 3.92 11.66
CA TYR A 165 -2.52 4.51 10.41
C TYR A 165 -1.66 5.75 10.76
N PRO A 166 -0.57 6.10 10.05
CA PRO A 166 0.14 7.34 10.29
C PRO A 166 -0.80 8.51 10.03
N TYR A 167 -0.88 9.47 10.94
CA TYR A 167 -1.79 10.64 10.97
C TYR A 167 -3.04 10.43 11.86
N ASP A 168 -2.83 10.65 13.16
CA ASP A 168 -3.76 11.40 14.03
C ASP A 168 -3.43 12.90 13.92
#